data_AF-A0A2I4AT42-F1
#
_entry.id   AF-A0A2I4AT42-F1
#
_cell.length_a   1.000
_cell.length_b   1.000
_cell.length_c   1.000
_cell.angle_alpha   90.00
_cell.angle_beta   90.00
_cell.angle_gamma   90.00
#
_symmetry.space_group_name_H-M   'P 1'
#
loop_
_entity.id
_entity.type
_entity.pdbx_description
1 polymer ?
#
loop_
_entity_poly.entity_id
_entity_poly.type
_entity_poly.pdbx_seq_one_letter_code
_entity_poly.pdbx_strand_id
1 'polypeptide(L)'
;MSDWCPIAKEYDPLKAGSIDGTDVEPHDRAVWRAMCARYKPNKGVQGDPLLTLVVARLNPQTTEDKLHDVFSKYGDIKRLRLVRDIVTGFSKRYAFIEYKEERSLIRARRDANKLVVDQHEVFVDFEQERTLKGWVPRRLGGGLGGKKESGQLRFGGSDRPFRKPINFGTGAARERDGDGGRGGDWHGSRGREDRYRPREADRGFRDRRDYRDRERDDRRHRDRR
;
A
#
# COMPACT_ATOMS: atom_id res chain seq x y z
N MET A 1 2.28 -13.67 29.00
CA MET A 1 1.69 -14.06 27.70
C MET A 1 1.68 -12.81 26.83
N SER A 2 2.33 -12.83 25.68
CA SER A 2 2.34 -11.66 24.79
C SER A 2 0.94 -11.47 24.22
N ASP A 3 0.32 -10.32 24.49
CA ASP A 3 -0.99 -9.94 23.92
C ASP A 3 -0.84 -9.70 22.42
N TRP A 4 -0.83 -10.78 21.64
CA TRP A 4 -0.77 -10.72 20.19
C TRP A 4 -2.04 -10.07 19.65
N CYS A 5 -1.87 -9.07 18.78
CA CYS A 5 -2.95 -8.37 18.11
C CYS A 5 -2.72 -8.40 16.59
N PRO A 6 -3.73 -8.77 15.78
CA PRO A 6 -3.60 -8.78 14.32
C PRO A 6 -3.46 -7.37 13.72
N ILE A 7 -3.85 -6.34 14.46
CA ILE A 7 -3.82 -4.94 14.04
C ILE A 7 -2.76 -4.19 14.86
N ALA A 8 -2.04 -3.28 14.21
CA ALA A 8 -1.03 -2.46 14.85
C ALA A 8 -1.67 -1.45 15.81
N LYS A 9 -1.25 -1.44 17.08
CA LYS A 9 -1.62 -0.41 18.07
C LYS A 9 -0.73 0.83 17.96
N GLU A 10 0.50 0.65 17.51
CA GLU A 10 1.47 1.70 17.18
C GLU A 10 2.12 1.33 15.85
N TYR A 11 2.37 2.34 14.99
CA TYR A 11 3.00 2.11 13.71
C TYR A 11 4.52 2.10 13.88
N ASP A 12 5.09 0.91 13.81
CA ASP A 12 6.52 0.69 13.66
C ASP A 12 6.79 0.27 12.21
N PRO A 13 7.53 1.06 11.40
CA PRO A 13 7.80 0.72 10.02
C PRO A 13 8.49 -0.63 9.83
N LEU A 14 9.33 -1.05 10.77
CA LEU A 14 10.04 -2.33 10.73
C LEU A 14 9.05 -3.48 10.90
N LYS A 15 8.24 -3.43 11.97
CA LYS A 15 7.21 -4.43 12.22
C LYS A 15 6.17 -4.46 11.12
N ALA A 16 5.77 -3.29 10.60
CA ALA A 16 4.85 -3.20 9.47
C ALA A 16 5.42 -3.82 8.19
N GLY A 17 6.75 -3.86 8.01
CA GLY A 17 7.39 -4.61 6.93
C GLY A 17 7.29 -6.12 7.12
N SER A 18 7.32 -6.58 8.37
CA SER A 18 7.33 -7.99 8.74
C SER A 18 5.92 -8.60 8.75
N ILE A 19 5.78 -9.82 8.24
CA ILE A 19 4.50 -10.52 8.17
C ILE A 19 3.97 -10.93 9.56
N ASP A 20 4.88 -11.31 10.46
CA ASP A 20 4.57 -11.71 11.83
C ASP A 20 4.96 -10.63 12.86
N GLY A 21 5.57 -9.53 12.40
CA GLY A 21 5.96 -8.41 13.24
C GLY A 21 7.23 -8.65 14.05
N THR A 22 8.03 -9.67 13.69
CA THR A 22 9.20 -10.09 14.47
C THR A 22 10.55 -9.67 13.88
N ASP A 23 10.58 -9.08 12.69
CA ASP A 23 11.83 -8.61 12.07
C ASP A 23 12.56 -7.63 13.00
N VAL A 24 13.88 -7.82 13.10
CA VAL A 24 14.79 -6.95 13.87
C VAL A 24 15.59 -6.00 12.97
N GLU A 25 15.67 -6.30 11.68
CA GLU A 25 16.39 -5.51 10.69
C GLU A 25 15.54 -5.24 9.45
N PRO A 26 15.67 -4.05 8.84
CA PRO A 26 14.89 -3.68 7.68
C PRO A 26 15.34 -4.47 6.45
N HIS A 27 14.46 -5.33 5.94
CA HIS A 27 14.74 -6.18 4.79
C HIS A 27 14.55 -5.48 3.42
N ASP A 28 13.93 -4.29 3.38
CA ASP A 28 13.71 -3.52 2.16
C ASP A 28 14.06 -2.02 2.30
N ARG A 29 14.45 -1.38 1.17
CA ARG A 29 14.82 0.05 1.14
C ARG A 29 13.67 0.98 1.54
N ALA A 30 12.42 0.57 1.36
CA ALA A 30 11.26 1.36 1.74
C ALA A 30 11.01 1.32 3.25
N VAL A 31 11.25 0.19 3.93
CA VAL A 31 11.24 0.07 5.40
C VAL A 31 12.33 0.96 5.98
N TRP A 32 13.56 0.88 5.46
CA TRP A 32 14.64 1.77 5.87
C TRP A 32 14.26 3.26 5.72
N ARG A 33 13.73 3.66 4.55
CA ARG A 33 13.26 5.03 4.33
C ARG A 33 12.18 5.45 5.33
N ALA A 34 11.26 4.55 5.66
CA ALA A 34 10.19 4.85 6.60
C ALA A 34 10.70 4.98 8.04
N MET A 35 11.68 4.18 8.45
CA MET A 35 12.35 4.31 9.75
C MET A 35 13.10 5.65 9.87
N CYS A 36 13.76 6.10 8.80
CA CYS A 36 14.44 7.39 8.78
C CYS A 36 13.50 8.58 8.56
N ALA A 37 12.23 8.35 8.24
CA ALA A 37 11.30 9.41 7.90
C ALA A 37 10.81 10.16 9.14
N ARG A 38 10.94 11.48 9.12
CA ARG A 38 10.22 12.36 10.06
C ARG A 38 8.96 12.84 9.39
N TYR A 39 7.84 12.18 9.70
CA TYR A 39 6.54 12.59 9.21
C TYR A 39 5.76 13.40 10.25
N LYS A 40 5.18 14.53 9.81
CA LYS A 40 4.20 15.28 10.59
C LYS A 40 2.89 15.31 9.79
N PRO A 41 1.77 14.86 10.37
CA PRO A 41 0.46 14.95 9.73
C PRO A 41 0.14 16.36 9.27
N ASN A 42 -0.67 16.47 8.20
CA ASN A 42 -1.03 17.77 7.67
C ASN A 42 -1.92 18.54 8.67
N LYS A 43 -1.45 19.72 9.12
CA LYS A 43 -2.17 20.59 10.06
C LYS A 43 -3.50 21.14 9.52
N GLY A 44 -3.69 21.13 8.19
CA GLY A 44 -4.91 21.60 7.55
C GLY A 44 -6.06 20.60 7.57
N VAL A 45 -5.90 19.42 8.16
CA VAL A 45 -6.98 18.44 8.31
C VAL A 45 -7.81 18.80 9.54
N GLN A 46 -9.10 19.05 9.32
CA GLN A 46 -10.07 19.44 10.34
C GLN A 46 -10.95 18.25 10.74
N GLY A 47 -11.67 18.37 11.85
CA GLY A 47 -12.62 17.37 12.32
C GLY A 47 -12.01 16.33 13.25
N ASP A 48 -12.87 15.47 13.81
CA ASP A 48 -12.47 14.42 14.73
C ASP A 48 -11.89 13.20 13.97
N PRO A 49 -10.60 12.86 14.17
CA PRO A 49 -10.00 11.71 13.51
C PRO A 49 -10.61 10.36 13.91
N LEU A 50 -11.18 10.24 15.11
CA LEU A 50 -11.83 9.00 15.57
C LEU A 50 -13.18 8.80 14.86
N LEU A 51 -13.80 9.88 14.40
CA LEU A 51 -15.04 9.86 13.65
C LEU A 51 -14.84 10.00 12.13
N THR A 52 -13.61 9.83 11.65
CA THR A 52 -13.26 9.98 10.22
C THR A 52 -12.87 8.63 9.58
N LEU A 53 -13.51 8.33 8.44
CA LEU A 53 -13.10 7.25 7.54
C LEU A 53 -12.28 7.77 6.37
N VAL A 54 -11.31 6.97 5.94
CA VAL A 54 -10.61 7.09 4.67
C VAL A 54 -11.28 6.18 3.66
N VAL A 55 -11.71 6.75 2.54
CA VAL A 55 -12.19 6.01 1.38
C VAL A 55 -11.14 6.16 0.28
N ALA A 56 -10.56 5.06 -0.20
CA ALA A 56 -9.52 5.04 -1.22
C ALA A 56 -9.90 4.12 -2.39
N ARG A 57 -9.05 4.09 -3.43
CA ARG A 57 -9.28 3.34 -4.68
C ARG A 57 -10.53 3.81 -5.44
N LEU A 58 -10.88 5.09 -5.29
CA LEU A 58 -12.00 5.71 -6.01
C LEU A 58 -11.72 5.79 -7.51
N ASN A 59 -12.78 5.81 -8.31
CA ASN A 59 -12.66 6.14 -9.72
C ASN A 59 -12.19 7.61 -9.87
N PRO A 60 -11.28 7.93 -10.81
CA PRO A 60 -10.87 9.31 -11.11
C PRO A 60 -12.02 10.31 -11.30
N GLN A 61 -13.16 9.84 -11.82
CA GLN A 61 -14.33 10.65 -12.15
C GLN A 61 -15.35 10.74 -11.00
N THR A 62 -15.18 9.97 -9.92
CA THR A 62 -16.09 10.03 -8.77
C THR A 62 -16.05 11.42 -8.13
N THR A 63 -17.25 12.00 -7.94
CA THR A 63 -17.43 13.33 -7.35
C THR A 63 -17.73 13.25 -5.85
N GLU A 64 -17.62 14.39 -5.16
CA GLU A 64 -18.00 14.50 -3.75
C GLU A 64 -19.48 14.20 -3.53
N ASP A 65 -20.36 14.68 -4.42
CA ASP A 65 -21.80 14.42 -4.36
C ASP A 65 -22.10 12.93 -4.45
N LYS A 66 -21.44 12.21 -5.37
CA LYS A 66 -21.62 10.77 -5.51
C LYS A 66 -21.22 10.02 -4.24
N LEU A 67 -20.12 10.44 -3.61
CA LEU A 67 -19.70 9.87 -2.33
C LEU A 67 -20.70 10.20 -1.22
N HIS A 68 -21.22 11.43 -1.19
CA HIS A 68 -22.23 11.83 -0.22
C HIS A 68 -23.49 10.96 -0.35
N ASP A 69 -24.00 10.74 -1.55
CA ASP A 69 -25.17 9.88 -1.81
C ASP A 69 -24.93 8.44 -1.36
N VAL A 70 -23.75 7.89 -1.66
CA VAL A 70 -23.42 6.50 -1.32
C VAL A 70 -23.22 6.31 0.18
N PHE A 71 -22.61 7.27 0.87
CA PHE A 71 -22.19 7.13 2.27
C PHE A 71 -23.20 7.69 3.28
N SER A 72 -24.11 8.57 2.86
CA SER A 72 -25.20 9.10 3.70
C SER A 72 -26.18 8.01 4.16
N LYS A 73 -26.32 6.92 3.39
CA LYS A 73 -27.17 5.77 3.78
C LYS A 73 -26.74 5.07 5.07
N TYR A 74 -25.50 5.27 5.51
CA TYR A 74 -24.97 4.69 6.74
C TYR A 74 -25.16 5.61 7.96
N GLY A 75 -25.40 6.91 7.72
CA GLY A 75 -25.67 7.91 8.74
C GLY A 75 -25.28 9.32 8.31
N ASP A 76 -25.48 10.25 9.23
CA ASP A 76 -25.24 11.67 8.99
C ASP A 76 -23.75 11.99 8.80
N ILE A 77 -23.42 12.50 7.63
CA ILE A 77 -22.09 13.01 7.31
C ILE A 77 -21.97 14.43 7.85
N LYS A 78 -20.93 14.67 8.65
CA LYS A 78 -20.57 15.99 9.16
C LYS A 78 -19.65 16.73 8.21
N ARG A 79 -18.71 16.01 7.59
CA ARG A 79 -17.76 16.58 6.63
C ARG A 79 -17.37 15.51 5.62
N LEU A 80 -17.30 15.91 4.35
CA LEU A 80 -16.76 15.10 3.27
C LEU A 80 -15.71 15.91 2.53
N ARG A 81 -14.57 15.30 2.24
CA ARG A 81 -13.49 15.93 1.46
C ARG A 81 -12.85 14.92 0.53
N LEU A 82 -13.07 15.09 -0.77
CA LEU A 82 -12.33 14.40 -1.82
C LEU A 82 -10.99 15.10 -2.03
N VAL A 83 -9.89 14.36 -1.89
CA VAL A 83 -8.57 14.95 -2.08
C VAL A 83 -8.26 15.06 -3.56
N ARG A 84 -8.01 16.29 -3.99
CA ARG A 84 -7.56 16.63 -5.33
C ARG A 84 -6.14 17.14 -5.31
N ASP A 85 -5.48 17.00 -6.45
CA ASP A 85 -4.19 17.65 -6.68
C ASP A 85 -4.38 19.16 -6.83
N ILE A 86 -3.53 19.94 -6.15
CA ILE A 86 -3.69 21.39 -6.05
C ILE A 86 -3.36 22.11 -7.36
N VAL A 87 -2.54 21.52 -8.23
CA VAL A 87 -2.11 22.12 -9.49
C VAL A 87 -3.06 21.71 -10.60
N THR A 88 -3.33 20.41 -10.71
CA THR A 88 -4.11 19.84 -11.82
C THR A 88 -5.61 19.74 -11.55
N GLY A 89 -6.04 19.84 -10.29
CA GLY A 89 -7.44 19.64 -9.89
C GLY A 89 -7.94 18.20 -9.97
N PHE A 90 -7.11 17.26 -10.46
CA PHE A 90 -7.49 15.86 -10.59
C PHE A 90 -7.63 15.17 -9.25
N SER A 91 -8.60 14.24 -9.17
CA SER A 91 -8.82 13.41 -7.99
C SER A 91 -7.59 12.55 -7.70
N LYS A 92 -7.11 12.57 -6.46
CA LYS A 92 -6.10 11.63 -5.96
C LYS A 92 -6.68 10.26 -5.63
N ARG A 93 -7.97 10.05 -5.92
CA ARG A 93 -8.69 8.78 -5.76
C ARG A 93 -8.86 8.34 -4.30
N TYR A 94 -8.86 9.30 -3.39
CA TYR A 94 -9.25 9.08 -2.00
C TYR A 94 -9.94 10.29 -1.38
N ALA A 95 -10.81 10.03 -0.41
CA ALA A 95 -11.61 11.00 0.32
C ALA A 95 -11.60 10.70 1.82
N PHE A 96 -11.92 11.72 2.60
CA PHE A 96 -12.17 11.61 4.04
C PHE A 96 -13.64 11.92 4.32
N ILE A 97 -14.28 11.08 5.15
CA ILE A 97 -15.68 11.22 5.53
C ILE A 97 -15.75 11.21 7.06
N GLU A 98 -16.08 12.36 7.65
CA GLU A 98 -16.36 12.53 9.08
C GLU A 98 -17.85 12.31 9.32
N TYR A 99 -18.20 11.35 10.17
CA TYR A 99 -19.58 11.14 10.62
C TYR A 99 -19.88 11.93 11.89
N LYS A 100 -21.18 12.19 12.15
CA LYS A 100 -21.61 12.74 13.44
C LYS A 100 -21.55 11.72 14.57
N GLU A 101 -21.81 10.45 14.25
CA GLU A 101 -21.91 9.36 15.23
C GLU A 101 -20.92 8.22 14.94
N GLU A 102 -20.35 7.66 16.01
CA GLU A 102 -19.45 6.51 15.92
C GLU A 102 -20.14 5.26 15.36
N ARG A 103 -21.43 5.06 15.68
CA ARG A 103 -22.22 3.92 15.19
C ARG A 103 -22.30 3.89 13.67
N SER A 104 -22.53 5.05 13.05
CA SER A 104 -22.55 5.22 11.60
C SER A 104 -21.19 4.96 10.96
N LEU A 105 -20.12 5.44 11.60
CA LEU A 105 -18.75 5.18 11.18
C LEU A 105 -18.42 3.68 11.16
N ILE A 106 -18.69 2.96 12.25
CA ILE A 106 -18.43 1.51 12.34
C ILE A 106 -19.24 0.75 11.30
N ARG A 107 -20.52 1.11 11.12
CA ARG A 107 -21.39 0.51 10.12
C ARG A 107 -20.88 0.74 8.70
N ALA A 108 -20.55 1.99 8.35
CA ALA A 108 -20.00 2.34 7.05
C ALA A 108 -18.67 1.61 6.79
N ARG A 109 -17.78 1.55 7.78
CA ARG A 109 -16.51 0.84 7.68
C ARG A 109 -16.68 -0.65 7.35
N ARG A 110 -17.65 -1.31 7.98
CA ARG A 110 -17.92 -2.74 7.79
C ARG A 110 -18.62 -3.01 6.46
N ASP A 111 -19.67 -2.25 6.16
CA ASP A 111 -20.60 -2.57 5.08
C ASP A 111 -20.22 -1.90 3.73
N ALA A 112 -19.42 -0.82 3.75
CA ALA A 112 -19.00 -0.11 2.53
C ALA A 112 -17.62 -0.53 2.01
N ASN A 113 -16.83 -1.26 2.81
CA ASN A 113 -15.52 -1.72 2.37
C ASN A 113 -15.68 -2.77 1.25
N LYS A 114 -14.97 -2.56 0.13
CA LYS A 114 -15.10 -3.31 -1.13
C LYS A 114 -16.43 -3.11 -1.88
N LEU A 115 -17.20 -2.08 -1.53
CA LEU A 115 -18.36 -1.68 -2.33
C LEU A 115 -17.89 -1.20 -3.72
N VAL A 116 -18.63 -1.55 -4.77
CA VAL A 116 -18.34 -1.05 -6.12
C VAL A 116 -19.01 0.30 -6.31
N VAL A 117 -18.21 1.34 -6.55
CA VAL A 117 -18.65 2.69 -6.91
C VAL A 117 -17.99 3.06 -8.23
N ASP A 118 -18.80 3.45 -9.22
CA ASP A 118 -18.33 3.80 -10.57
C ASP A 118 -17.37 2.74 -11.16
N GLN A 119 -17.79 1.47 -11.06
CA GLN A 119 -17.05 0.28 -11.53
C GLN A 119 -15.73 -0.01 -10.79
N HIS A 120 -15.47 0.67 -9.67
CA HIS A 120 -14.26 0.46 -8.86
C HIS A 120 -14.62 -0.01 -7.45
N GLU A 121 -13.96 -1.07 -6.98
CA GLU A 121 -14.05 -1.47 -5.57
C GLU A 121 -13.34 -0.47 -4.67
N VAL A 122 -14.11 0.19 -3.81
CA VAL A 122 -13.56 1.17 -2.87
C VAL A 122 -12.98 0.47 -1.65
N PHE A 123 -11.87 1.00 -1.16
CA PHE A 123 -11.31 0.60 0.12
C PHE A 123 -11.77 1.60 1.18
N VAL A 124 -12.37 1.12 2.27
CA VAL A 124 -12.83 1.98 3.37
C VAL A 124 -12.10 1.55 4.63
N ASP A 125 -11.42 2.46 5.32
CA ASP A 125 -10.78 2.20 6.61
C ASP A 125 -10.85 3.37 7.58
N PHE A 126 -10.56 3.14 8.85
CA PHE A 126 -10.41 4.22 9.82
C PHE A 126 -9.21 5.11 9.46
N GLU A 127 -9.29 6.39 9.78
CA GLU A 127 -8.17 7.30 9.57
C GLU A 127 -7.00 6.93 10.47
N GLN A 128 -5.87 6.52 9.87
CA GLN A 128 -4.65 6.14 10.61
C GLN A 128 -3.66 7.30 10.78
N GLU A 129 -3.72 8.34 9.96
CA GLU A 129 -2.70 9.39 9.95
C GLU A 129 -2.62 10.18 11.27
N ARG A 130 -3.77 10.46 11.87
CA ARG A 130 -3.89 11.23 13.13
C ARG A 130 -4.10 10.35 14.36
N THR A 131 -4.55 9.09 14.19
CA THR A 131 -4.87 8.18 15.30
C THR A 131 -3.72 7.23 15.63
N LEU A 132 -3.00 6.73 14.61
CA LEU A 132 -1.97 5.74 14.79
C LEU A 132 -0.62 6.41 15.02
N LYS A 133 -0.13 6.35 16.27
CA LYS A 133 1.17 6.92 16.64
C LYS A 133 2.29 6.31 15.79
N GLY A 134 3.20 7.17 15.31
CA GLY A 134 4.31 6.76 14.47
C GLY A 134 3.96 6.55 13.00
N TRP A 135 2.72 6.81 12.57
CA TRP A 135 2.29 6.60 11.18
C TRP A 135 3.21 7.26 10.16
N VAL A 136 3.67 6.47 9.19
CA VAL A 136 4.43 6.96 8.04
C VAL A 136 3.64 6.69 6.77
N PRO A 137 3.43 7.68 5.89
CA PRO A 137 2.68 7.47 4.66
C PRO A 137 3.47 6.66 3.62
N ARG A 138 2.76 6.08 2.65
CA ARG A 138 3.32 5.21 1.60
C ARG A 138 4.47 5.85 0.81
N ARG A 139 4.38 7.17 0.52
CA ARG A 139 5.40 7.93 -0.22
C ARG A 139 6.77 7.99 0.47
N LEU A 140 6.80 7.77 1.79
CA LEU A 140 8.01 7.70 2.59
C LEU A 140 8.42 6.26 2.92
N GLY A 141 7.78 5.27 2.27
CA GLY A 141 8.09 3.84 2.45
C GLY A 141 7.22 3.12 3.48
N GLY A 142 6.36 3.85 4.20
CA GLY A 142 5.41 3.29 5.16
C GLY A 142 4.09 2.84 4.53
N GLY A 143 2.98 3.22 5.16
CA GLY A 143 1.60 2.82 4.83
C GLY A 143 1.26 1.42 5.34
N LEU A 144 0.02 1.01 5.09
CA LEU A 144 -0.47 -0.36 5.32
C LEU A 144 -0.97 -0.98 4.02
N GLY A 145 -1.02 -2.31 4.02
CA GLY A 145 -1.47 -3.09 2.87
C GLY A 145 -0.47 -3.07 1.71
N GLY A 146 -1.02 -3.23 0.51
CA GLY A 146 -0.26 -3.39 -0.73
C GLY A 146 -0.51 -4.74 -1.40
N LYS A 147 -0.15 -4.81 -2.68
CA LYS A 147 -0.20 -6.04 -3.48
C LYS A 147 1.18 -6.69 -3.51
N LYS A 148 1.24 -8.02 -3.53
CA LYS A 148 2.52 -8.75 -3.61
C LYS A 148 3.31 -8.34 -4.86
N GLU A 149 2.60 -8.12 -5.97
CA GLU A 149 3.14 -7.63 -7.25
C GLU A 149 3.85 -6.27 -7.14
N SER A 150 3.44 -5.41 -6.20
CA SER A 150 4.02 -4.07 -6.03
C SER A 150 5.38 -4.09 -5.32
N GLY A 151 5.82 -5.24 -4.80
CA GLY A 151 7.09 -5.39 -4.08
C GLY A 151 7.15 -4.68 -2.72
N GLN A 152 6.06 -4.03 -2.29
CA GLN A 152 5.97 -3.30 -1.03
C GLN A 152 4.74 -3.79 -0.27
N LEU A 153 4.90 -4.80 0.58
CA LEU A 153 3.84 -5.27 1.47
C LEU A 153 4.02 -4.62 2.84
N ARG A 154 2.90 -4.19 3.43
CA ARG A 154 2.87 -3.67 4.79
C ARG A 154 1.73 -4.33 5.58
N PHE A 155 2.02 -4.77 6.79
CA PHE A 155 1.14 -5.54 7.67
C PHE A 155 0.74 -4.72 8.89
N GLY A 156 -0.25 -5.22 9.64
CA GLY A 156 -0.82 -4.57 10.81
C GLY A 156 -2.01 -3.66 10.50
N GLY A 157 -2.54 -3.70 9.27
CA GLY A 157 -3.76 -3.00 8.86
C GLY A 157 -4.91 -3.96 8.57
N SER A 158 -6.11 -3.45 8.33
CA SER A 158 -7.30 -4.29 8.11
C SER A 158 -7.21 -5.21 6.89
N ASP A 159 -6.60 -4.73 5.79
CA ASP A 159 -6.47 -5.49 4.53
C ASP A 159 -5.36 -6.56 4.65
N ARG A 160 -4.39 -6.32 5.54
CA ARG A 160 -3.25 -7.20 5.81
C ARG A 160 -2.90 -7.16 7.30
N PRO A 161 -3.61 -7.93 8.13
CA PRO A 161 -3.24 -8.07 9.53
C PRO A 161 -1.90 -8.79 9.67
N PHE A 162 -1.25 -8.64 10.82
CA PHE A 162 -0.13 -9.50 11.19
C PHE A 162 -0.57 -10.96 11.25
N ARG A 163 0.32 -11.88 10.92
CA ARG A 163 0.13 -13.31 11.19
C ARG A 163 0.58 -13.63 12.61
N LYS A 164 -0.04 -14.65 13.22
CA LYS A 164 0.45 -15.18 14.49
C LYS A 164 1.88 -15.70 14.27
N PRO A 165 2.86 -15.34 15.12
CA PRO A 165 4.19 -15.92 15.08
C PRO A 165 4.10 -17.44 15.14
N ILE A 166 4.85 -18.13 14.29
CA ILE A 166 4.90 -19.59 14.29
C ILE A 166 5.84 -20.01 15.42
N ASN A 167 5.29 -20.53 16.53
CA ASN A 167 6.11 -21.12 17.59
C ASN A 167 6.70 -22.45 17.09
N PHE A 168 7.95 -22.44 16.65
CA PHE A 168 8.72 -23.66 16.36
C PHE A 168 9.27 -24.31 17.65
N GLY A 169 8.42 -24.45 18.67
CA GLY A 169 8.77 -25.07 19.95
C GLY A 169 7.97 -26.35 20.18
N THR A 170 8.66 -27.49 20.08
CA THR A 170 8.30 -28.81 20.64
C THR A 170 6.86 -29.31 20.41
N GLY A 171 6.69 -30.04 19.30
CA GLY A 171 5.72 -31.13 19.08
C GLY A 171 4.32 -31.03 19.68
N ALA A 172 3.33 -30.66 18.85
CA ALA A 172 1.99 -31.25 18.85
C ALA A 172 1.18 -30.80 17.62
N ALA A 173 0.54 -31.78 16.98
CA ALA A 173 -0.65 -31.73 16.12
C ALA A 173 -0.81 -30.57 15.12
N ARG A 174 -0.77 -30.93 13.83
CA ARG A 174 -1.39 -30.19 12.73
C ARG A 174 -2.91 -30.10 12.99
N GLU A 175 -3.38 -29.01 13.57
CA GLU A 175 -4.78 -28.60 13.39
C GLU A 175 -4.91 -27.90 12.03
N ARG A 176 -5.52 -28.63 11.11
CA ARG A 176 -5.82 -28.23 9.75
C ARG A 176 -7.12 -27.41 9.80
N ASP A 177 -7.01 -26.11 10.05
CA ASP A 177 -8.14 -25.21 9.83
C ASP A 177 -8.39 -25.10 8.32
N GLY A 178 -9.52 -25.67 7.91
CA GLY A 178 -10.00 -25.67 6.53
C GLY A 178 -10.44 -24.29 6.09
N ASP A 179 -9.79 -23.77 5.05
CA ASP A 179 -10.36 -22.76 4.17
C ASP A 179 -10.45 -23.35 2.75
N GLY A 180 -11.68 -23.42 2.26
CA GLY A 180 -12.06 -24.12 1.03
C GLY A 180 -11.55 -23.44 -0.23
N GLY A 181 -10.45 -23.97 -0.78
CA GLY A 181 -10.04 -23.71 -2.16
C GLY A 181 -10.65 -24.70 -3.12
N ARG A 182 -11.58 -24.23 -3.97
CA ARG A 182 -12.19 -24.95 -5.09
C ARG A 182 -11.14 -25.63 -5.98
N GLY A 183 -11.49 -26.85 -6.41
CA GLY A 183 -10.67 -27.76 -7.21
C GLY A 183 -10.20 -27.23 -8.56
N GLY A 184 -9.10 -27.84 -8.99
CA GLY A 184 -8.53 -27.75 -10.33
C GLY A 184 -7.65 -28.99 -10.51
N ASP A 185 -8.25 -30.03 -11.06
CA ASP A 185 -7.70 -31.34 -11.34
C ASP A 185 -6.40 -31.28 -12.16
N TRP A 186 -5.30 -31.73 -11.56
CA TRP A 186 -4.07 -32.05 -12.28
C TRP A 186 -3.91 -33.56 -12.36
N HIS A 187 -4.58 -34.14 -13.36
CA HIS A 187 -4.34 -35.52 -13.77
C HIS A 187 -3.03 -35.57 -14.55
N GLY A 188 -2.07 -36.32 -14.03
CA GLY A 188 -0.72 -36.40 -14.58
C GLY A 188 -0.65 -37.06 -15.95
N SER A 189 0.39 -36.70 -16.70
CA SER A 189 1.10 -37.63 -17.56
C SER A 189 2.45 -37.11 -18.02
N ARG A 190 3.46 -37.92 -17.70
CA ARG A 190 4.56 -38.35 -18.58
C ARG A 190 5.75 -37.40 -18.73
N GLY A 191 6.87 -37.91 -18.25
CA GLY A 191 8.20 -37.32 -18.27
C GLY A 191 8.67 -36.80 -19.63
N ARG A 192 9.59 -35.85 -19.54
CA ARG A 192 10.69 -35.73 -20.49
C ARG A 192 11.87 -35.04 -19.84
N GLU A 193 13.01 -35.63 -20.11
CA GLU A 193 14.34 -35.38 -19.55
C GLU A 193 14.82 -33.93 -19.67
N ASP A 194 15.63 -33.59 -18.67
CA ASP A 194 16.55 -32.47 -18.64
C ASP A 194 17.31 -32.31 -19.97
N ARG A 195 17.19 -31.11 -20.56
CA ARG A 195 18.14 -30.65 -21.57
C ARG A 195 18.63 -29.26 -21.20
N TYR A 196 19.60 -29.23 -20.28
CA TYR A 196 20.54 -28.12 -20.15
C TYR A 196 21.22 -27.90 -21.51
N ARG A 197 20.92 -26.80 -22.19
CA ARG A 197 21.69 -26.31 -23.35
C ARG A 197 22.69 -25.26 -22.84
N PRO A 198 24.01 -25.50 -22.91
CA PRO A 198 25.00 -24.47 -22.67
C PRO A 198 24.91 -23.44 -23.81
N ARG A 199 24.87 -22.15 -23.46
CA ARG A 199 25.12 -21.07 -24.43
C ARG A 199 26.63 -21.02 -24.65
N GLU A 200 27.06 -21.50 -25.81
CA GLU A 200 28.44 -21.38 -26.26
C GLU A 200 28.83 -19.91 -26.36
N ALA A 201 30.02 -19.64 -25.81
CA ALA A 201 30.74 -18.40 -25.98
C ALA A 201 31.22 -18.30 -27.42
N ASP A 202 30.73 -17.28 -28.14
CA ASP A 202 31.39 -16.85 -29.38
C ASP A 202 32.09 -15.50 -29.17
N ARG A 203 33.31 -15.49 -29.66
CA ARG A 203 34.35 -14.50 -29.48
C ARG A 203 34.11 -13.38 -30.49
N GLY A 204 34.06 -12.14 -30.01
CA GLY A 204 33.94 -10.95 -30.85
C GLY A 204 34.74 -9.79 -30.29
N PHE A 205 36.07 -9.92 -30.28
CA PHE A 205 37.01 -8.83 -30.08
C PHE A 205 36.74 -7.72 -31.12
N ARG A 206 36.25 -6.56 -30.69
CA ARG A 206 36.47 -5.28 -31.38
C ARG A 206 36.68 -4.17 -30.37
N ASP A 207 37.96 -3.80 -30.26
CA ASP A 207 38.45 -2.51 -29.81
C ASP A 207 37.58 -1.35 -30.31
N ARG A 208 37.20 -0.46 -29.40
CA ARG A 208 36.98 0.97 -29.68
C ARG A 208 37.01 1.75 -28.37
N ARG A 209 38.25 1.96 -27.90
CA ARG A 209 38.63 3.25 -27.30
C ARG A 209 38.41 4.31 -28.37
N ASP A 210 37.48 5.22 -28.16
CA ASP A 210 37.71 6.66 -28.34
C ASP A 210 36.44 7.45 -28.02
N TYR A 211 36.59 8.76 -27.83
CA TYR A 211 35.57 9.77 -27.53
C TYR A 211 35.27 10.01 -26.04
N ARG A 212 36.34 10.34 -25.31
CA ARG A 212 36.31 11.56 -24.49
C ARG A 212 37.13 12.63 -25.21
N ASP A 213 36.72 13.88 -25.00
CA ASP A 213 37.34 15.14 -25.43
C ASP A 213 37.04 15.67 -26.85
N ARG A 214 36.05 16.57 -26.87
CA ARG A 214 36.05 17.90 -27.51
C ARG A 214 34.75 18.59 -27.07
N GLU A 215 34.73 19.27 -25.93
CA GLU A 215 35.03 20.72 -25.83
C GLU A 215 34.51 21.52 -27.04
N ARG A 216 33.42 22.29 -26.86
CA ARG A 216 33.46 23.69 -26.38
C ARG A 216 33.84 24.65 -27.50
N ASP A 217 32.97 24.78 -28.51
CA ASP A 217 32.88 26.01 -29.31
C ASP A 217 31.61 26.00 -30.15
N ASP A 218 30.53 26.63 -29.66
CA ASP A 218 29.43 27.08 -30.54
C ASP A 218 28.54 28.15 -29.89
N ARG A 219 29.15 29.06 -29.13
CA ARG A 219 28.47 30.25 -28.57
C ARG A 219 29.20 31.54 -28.91
N ARG A 220 29.54 31.77 -30.20
CA ARG A 220 29.98 33.10 -30.67
C ARG A 220 29.66 33.39 -32.14
N HIS A 221 28.42 33.20 -32.58
CA HIS A 221 27.96 33.88 -33.82
C HIS A 221 26.47 34.21 -33.75
N ARG A 222 26.13 35.19 -32.90
CA ARG A 222 24.90 35.97 -33.04
C ARG A 222 25.17 37.42 -32.68
N ASP A 223 26.03 38.04 -33.49
CA ASP A 223 26.11 39.49 -33.66
C ASP A 223 26.72 39.76 -35.03
N ARG A 224 26.09 40.68 -35.79
CA ARG A 224 26.44 41.20 -37.13
C ARG A 224 25.90 40.43 -38.34
N ARG A 225 24.65 40.69 -38.71
CA ARG A 225 24.26 41.65 -39.77
C ARG A 225 22.75 41.62 -39.97
#